data_AF-A0A3D4UNU4-F1
#
_entry.id   AF-A0A3D4UNU4-F1
#
_cell.length_a   1.000
_cell.length_b   1.000
_cell.length_c   1.000
_cell.angle_alpha   90.00
_cell.angle_beta   90.00
_cell.angle_gamma   90.00
#
_symmetry.space_group_name_H-M   'P 1'
#
loop_
_entity.id
_entity.type
_entity.pdbx_description
1 polymer ?
#
loop_
_entity_poly.entity_id
_entity_poly.type
_entity_poly.pdbx_seq_one_letter_code
_entity_poly.pdbx_strand_id
1 'polypeptide(L)'
;MMRSKGTPFHRAAAIIATGLLCLFSSSAAAQEVSLAVIELEGSPAEVEVGYSWLGDGTDSLLGIISTIDTLAYDREFSGLVIRLKDTALRTTQVEEIGAAIQRLQDAGKKVHVFAEGYGTNDLLLASFADEAILQQGGYVSFPGLHAEEMYLADTLAWLGVKAQLVQVGDFKGANEEMTRSEPSPQWSQNIEGLLDGMYANIRAMMMQGRDLSETELDEAMRVIWAASGEEAILSGVIDAEVDLPDLRAHFEDEYEAKVNWVSDPYDTGESSVRVSPLAIFSGVSSQPQQAVHIDHATIAVLHIYGTIIDGDSTSGGLFGGGSSVGSRTIRNAIETILSEDLIKGVIVRVDSPGGSAIASEVMWQGIERLKSEKPVWVSVGSMAASGGYYVLSAGDKVFVNPSSIVGSIGVVGGKYAMGELYDKAKINIVERSRGPMGDLFSSTTPWDSDQIAMMHSEMRKTYDLFTSRVVDGREDIDLSKTAEGRLFVGSDAIELKMADEIGGLDDAINGLAAVVGISDFDVVHYPQPPSFEEMLMEQFGQFLRSPQVAVNFNPFEKMLRSMLGESRYNAIVDSLNAISLLQDEKVLLVNPRVIYFR
;
A
#
# COMPACT_ATOMS: atom_id res chain seq x y z
N MET A 1 -35.49 53.89 98.69
CA MET A 1 -34.77 54.57 97.59
C MET A 1 -35.01 53.75 96.32
N MET A 2 -36.04 54.11 95.54
CA MET A 2 -35.95 54.82 94.24
C MET A 2 -35.15 54.03 93.19
N ARG A 3 -35.86 53.34 92.27
CA ARG A 3 -36.14 53.74 90.85
C ARG A 3 -34.92 53.46 89.94
N SER A 4 -34.99 52.93 88.72
CA SER A 4 -36.09 52.67 87.79
C SER A 4 -35.56 52.01 86.50
N LYS A 5 -36.18 50.89 86.10
CA LYS A 5 -36.70 50.46 84.76
C LYS A 5 -35.86 50.49 83.47
N GLY A 6 -35.95 49.35 82.76
CA GLY A 6 -35.85 49.22 81.29
C GLY A 6 -35.77 47.76 80.80
N THR A 7 -36.89 47.16 80.37
CA THR A 7 -37.02 45.89 79.61
C THR A 7 -37.27 46.23 78.10
N PRO A 8 -37.57 45.32 77.12
CA PRO A 8 -37.67 43.83 77.06
C PRO A 8 -37.17 43.14 75.72
N PHE A 9 -37.33 41.79 75.63
CA PHE A 9 -37.54 40.92 74.42
C PHE A 9 -36.39 40.77 73.38
N HIS A 10 -36.08 39.64 72.70
CA HIS A 10 -36.79 38.43 72.24
C HIS A 10 -35.80 37.27 71.92
N ARG A 11 -36.24 36.00 72.12
CA ARG A 11 -36.15 34.77 71.26
C ARG A 11 -34.78 34.36 70.67
N ALA A 12 -34.33 33.11 70.56
CA ALA A 12 -34.92 31.76 70.46
C ALA A 12 -33.77 30.76 70.77
N ALA A 13 -33.93 29.77 71.65
CA ALA A 13 -34.46 28.42 71.43
C ALA A 13 -33.58 27.44 70.61
N ALA A 14 -33.34 26.29 71.25
CA ALA A 14 -33.07 24.95 70.69
C ALA A 14 -31.62 24.56 70.32
N ILE A 15 -30.88 24.20 71.36
CA ILE A 15 -29.94 23.08 71.37
C ILE A 15 -30.77 21.79 71.41
N ILE A 16 -30.53 20.84 70.51
CA ILE A 16 -30.55 19.36 70.69
C ILE A 16 -30.54 18.67 69.31
N ALA A 17 -29.71 17.61 69.21
CA ALA A 17 -29.71 16.52 68.24
C ALA A 17 -29.03 16.76 66.87
N THR A 18 -27.72 16.50 66.81
CA THR A 18 -27.09 15.92 65.61
C THR A 18 -25.90 15.05 66.03
N GLY A 19 -26.22 13.90 66.62
CA GLY A 19 -25.31 12.77 66.78
C GLY A 19 -25.97 11.57 66.12
N LEU A 20 -25.20 10.86 65.28
CA LEU A 20 -25.56 9.83 64.30
C LEU A 20 -25.96 10.35 62.90
N LEU A 21 -25.37 9.67 61.90
CA LEU A 21 -25.40 9.87 60.44
C LEU A 21 -24.31 10.76 59.85
N CYS A 22 -23.06 10.34 60.04
CA CYS A 22 -22.07 10.38 58.97
C CYS A 22 -21.65 8.93 58.68
N LEU A 23 -22.58 8.17 58.08
CA LEU A 23 -22.17 7.07 57.21
C LEU A 23 -21.56 7.76 55.99
N PHE A 24 -20.24 7.66 55.85
CA PHE A 24 -19.59 7.92 54.58
C PHE A 24 -20.15 6.91 53.58
N SER A 25 -21.17 7.31 52.82
CA SER A 25 -21.34 6.80 51.47
C SER A 25 -20.17 7.37 50.67
N SER A 26 -19.02 6.71 50.73
CA SER A 26 -18.13 6.70 49.58
C SER A 26 -18.94 6.05 48.47
N SER A 27 -19.65 6.86 47.68
CA SER A 27 -19.92 6.46 46.31
C SER A 27 -18.54 6.16 45.74
N ALA A 28 -18.21 4.88 45.56
CA ALA A 28 -17.11 4.52 44.69
C ALA A 28 -17.39 5.29 43.40
N ALA A 29 -16.53 6.26 43.06
CA ALA A 29 -16.57 6.82 41.72
C ALA A 29 -16.46 5.61 40.80
N ALA A 30 -17.44 5.43 39.92
CA ALA A 30 -17.39 4.33 38.96
C ALA A 30 -16.02 4.41 38.30
N GLN A 31 -15.26 3.32 38.39
CA GLN A 31 -13.95 3.23 37.76
C GLN A 31 -14.18 3.52 36.27
N GLU A 32 -13.46 4.50 35.73
CA GLU A 32 -13.59 4.92 34.33
C GLU A 32 -12.34 4.46 33.60
N VAL A 33 -12.53 3.85 32.44
CA VAL A 33 -11.50 3.26 31.60
C VAL A 33 -11.58 3.92 30.23
N SER A 34 -10.47 4.47 29.73
CA SER A 34 -10.42 4.97 28.35
C SER A 34 -10.00 3.87 27.38
N LEU A 35 -10.74 3.71 26.29
CA LEU A 35 -10.39 2.87 25.14
C LEU A 35 -10.14 3.75 23.92
N ALA A 36 -9.01 3.51 23.26
CA ALA A 36 -8.71 4.13 21.97
C ALA A 36 -9.53 3.46 20.86
N VAL A 37 -9.91 4.21 19.82
CA VAL A 37 -10.57 3.68 18.62
C VAL A 37 -9.79 4.09 17.40
N ILE A 38 -9.53 3.12 16.54
CA ILE A 38 -9.01 3.34 15.20
C ILE A 38 -10.01 2.73 14.22
N GLU A 39 -10.39 3.51 13.20
CA GLU A 39 -11.20 3.00 12.09
C GLU A 39 -10.28 2.72 10.90
N LEU A 40 -10.30 1.49 10.41
CA LEU A 40 -9.58 1.11 9.19
C LEU A 40 -10.58 1.07 8.04
N GLU A 41 -10.32 1.85 6.99
CA GLU A 41 -11.14 1.91 5.79
C GLU A 41 -10.31 1.75 4.51
N GLY A 42 -10.80 0.94 3.58
CA GLY A 42 -10.10 0.65 2.33
C GLY A 42 -8.76 -0.08 2.53
N SER A 43 -7.79 0.20 1.66
CA SER A 43 -6.44 -0.33 1.77
C SER A 43 -5.52 0.78 2.28
N PRO A 44 -4.82 0.60 3.42
CA PRO A 44 -3.80 1.52 3.86
C PRO A 44 -2.78 1.75 2.75
N ALA A 45 -2.38 3.01 2.57
CA ALA A 45 -1.40 3.36 1.58
C ALA A 45 0.02 2.99 2.07
N GLU A 46 0.87 2.49 1.18
CA GLU A 46 2.30 2.30 1.45
C GLU A 46 3.03 3.65 1.60
N VAL A 47 2.47 4.72 1.03
CA VAL A 47 2.96 6.11 1.13
C VAL A 47 1.79 7.02 1.40
N GLU A 48 1.92 7.90 2.39
CA GLU A 48 0.98 9.00 2.59
C GLU A 48 0.97 9.89 1.34
N VAL A 49 -0.17 9.93 0.65
CA VAL A 49 -0.32 10.80 -0.50
C VAL A 49 -0.55 12.21 0.02
N GLY A 50 0.28 13.18 -0.41
CA GLY A 50 0.22 14.60 0.00
C GLY A 50 -1.09 15.36 -0.37
N TYR A 51 -2.13 14.62 -0.74
CA TYR A 51 -3.45 15.09 -1.10
C TYR A 51 -4.55 14.52 -0.19
N SER A 52 -4.21 14.05 1.01
CA SER A 52 -5.19 13.59 2.02
C SER A 52 -6.31 14.61 2.28
N TRP A 53 -6.01 15.91 2.14
CA TRP A 53 -6.97 17.02 2.17
C TRP A 53 -8.00 17.03 1.02
N LEU A 54 -7.88 16.18 0.00
CA LEU A 54 -8.90 16.00 -1.04
C LEU A 54 -9.97 14.97 -0.68
N GLY A 55 -9.94 14.41 0.53
CA GLY A 55 -11.02 13.60 1.10
C GLY A 55 -10.83 12.09 1.01
N ASP A 56 -9.73 11.62 0.41
CA ASP A 56 -9.34 10.20 0.32
C ASP A 56 -8.07 9.91 1.14
N GLY A 57 -7.83 10.65 2.23
CA GLY A 57 -6.74 10.39 3.16
C GLY A 57 -6.95 9.05 3.84
N THR A 58 -6.50 7.97 3.20
CA THR A 58 -6.30 6.68 3.86
C THR A 58 -5.06 6.81 4.74
N ASP A 59 -5.16 6.36 5.99
CA ASP A 59 -4.00 6.33 6.87
C ASP A 59 -2.89 5.50 6.23
N SER A 60 -1.65 5.96 6.38
CA SER A 60 -0.50 5.16 5.96
C SER A 60 -0.39 3.93 6.86
N LEU A 61 0.09 2.82 6.28
CA LEU A 61 0.36 1.60 7.07
C LEU A 61 1.28 1.89 8.26
N LEU A 62 2.33 2.69 8.03
CA LEU A 62 3.27 3.11 9.06
C LEU A 62 2.61 3.99 10.13
N GLY A 63 1.70 4.90 9.74
CA GLY A 63 0.93 5.72 10.67
C GLY A 63 0.01 4.89 11.58
N ILE A 64 -0.65 3.87 11.04
CA ILE A 64 -1.46 2.92 11.81
C ILE A 64 -0.58 2.17 12.83
N ILE A 65 0.54 1.61 12.38
CA ILE A 65 1.48 0.88 13.25
C ILE A 65 2.02 1.79 14.35
N SER A 66 2.47 3.01 14.00
CA SER A 66 2.97 4.00 14.94
C SER A 66 1.91 4.40 15.98
N THR A 67 0.64 4.50 15.57
CA THR A 67 -0.48 4.78 16.49
C THR A 67 -0.64 3.65 17.50
N ILE A 68 -0.65 2.40 17.04
CA ILE A 68 -0.75 1.21 17.90
C ILE A 68 0.45 1.10 18.85
N ASP A 69 1.67 1.34 18.36
CA ASP A 69 2.88 1.29 19.18
C ASP A 69 2.94 2.43 20.22
N THR A 70 2.48 3.63 19.85
CA THR A 70 2.38 4.75 20.80
C THR A 70 1.38 4.43 21.91
N LEU A 71 0.25 3.80 21.55
CA LEU A 71 -0.71 3.33 22.54
C LEU A 71 -0.06 2.38 23.54
N ALA A 72 0.93 1.55 23.19
CA ALA A 72 1.56 0.64 24.15
C ALA A 72 2.16 1.36 25.38
N TYR A 73 2.61 2.61 25.23
CA TYR A 73 3.26 3.39 26.30
C TYR A 73 2.35 4.42 26.96
N ASP A 74 1.20 4.72 26.36
CA ASP A 74 0.29 5.74 26.86
C ASP A 74 -0.55 5.24 28.04
N ARG A 75 -0.40 5.82 29.22
CA ARG A 75 -1.13 5.36 30.42
C ARG A 75 -2.60 5.79 30.46
N GLU A 76 -3.04 6.66 29.54
CA GLU A 76 -4.43 7.08 29.46
C GLU A 76 -5.34 5.94 29.01
N PHE A 77 -4.90 5.16 28.01
CA PHE A 77 -5.72 4.12 27.39
C PHE A 77 -5.46 2.75 28.04
N SER A 78 -6.53 2.00 28.32
CA SER A 78 -6.41 0.62 28.85
C SER A 78 -6.50 -0.46 27.76
N GLY A 79 -6.89 -0.09 26.55
CA GLY A 79 -7.05 -0.99 25.41
C GLY A 79 -7.36 -0.24 24.12
N LEU A 80 -7.48 -1.00 23.03
CA LEU A 80 -7.74 -0.52 21.68
C LEU A 80 -8.96 -1.25 21.09
N VAL A 81 -9.81 -0.50 20.41
CA VAL A 81 -10.88 -1.01 19.55
C VAL A 81 -10.54 -0.66 18.10
N ILE A 82 -10.34 -1.68 17.25
CA ILE A 82 -10.16 -1.51 15.81
C ILE A 82 -11.50 -1.79 15.14
N ARG A 83 -12.03 -0.80 14.43
CA ARG A 83 -13.24 -0.97 13.62
C ARG A 83 -12.86 -1.14 12.16
N LEU A 84 -13.25 -2.24 11.55
CA LEU A 84 -13.02 -2.51 10.13
C LEU A 84 -14.23 -2.06 9.32
N LYS A 85 -13.99 -1.21 8.32
CA LYS A 85 -15.03 -0.63 7.46
C LYS A 85 -14.61 -0.75 6.00
N ASP A 86 -15.23 -1.67 5.26
CA ASP A 86 -14.94 -1.89 3.84
C ASP A 86 -13.42 -1.99 3.55
N THR A 87 -12.70 -2.70 4.43
CA THR A 87 -11.25 -2.86 4.35
C THR A 87 -10.85 -3.71 3.15
N ALA A 88 -9.70 -3.36 2.59
CA ALA A 88 -9.07 -4.07 1.48
C ALA A 88 -7.60 -4.38 1.83
N LEU A 89 -7.37 -4.85 3.06
CA LEU A 89 -6.05 -5.18 3.57
C LEU A 89 -5.40 -6.27 2.74
N ARG A 90 -4.10 -6.14 2.50
CA ARG A 90 -3.26 -7.22 1.97
C ARG A 90 -2.77 -8.10 3.12
N THR A 91 -2.51 -9.38 2.86
CA THR A 91 -2.03 -10.33 3.88
C THR A 91 -0.76 -9.83 4.57
N THR A 92 0.18 -9.22 3.83
CA THR A 92 1.39 -8.63 4.44
C THR A 92 1.09 -7.42 5.32
N GLN A 93 0.04 -6.65 5.04
CA GLN A 93 -0.39 -5.55 5.92
C GLN A 93 -1.04 -6.10 7.19
N VAL A 94 -1.80 -7.20 7.09
CA VAL A 94 -2.32 -7.92 8.27
C VAL A 94 -1.16 -8.38 9.16
N GLU A 95 -0.09 -8.93 8.59
CA GLU A 95 1.10 -9.36 9.32
C GLU A 95 1.79 -8.18 10.03
N GLU A 96 1.98 -7.04 9.36
CA GLU A 96 2.61 -5.85 9.96
C GLU A 96 1.74 -5.20 11.06
N ILE A 97 0.42 -5.07 10.85
CA ILE A 97 -0.51 -4.55 11.87
C ILE A 97 -0.64 -5.54 13.03
N GLY A 98 -0.70 -6.85 12.74
CA GLY A 98 -0.76 -7.92 13.74
C GLY A 98 0.47 -7.93 14.65
N ALA A 99 1.67 -7.66 14.11
CA ALA A 99 2.88 -7.49 14.92
C ALA A 99 2.78 -6.30 15.89
N ALA A 100 2.18 -5.18 15.46
CA ALA A 100 1.93 -4.03 16.32
C ALA A 100 0.88 -4.35 17.41
N ILE A 101 -0.19 -5.07 17.06
CA ILE A 101 -1.20 -5.56 18.02
C ILE A 101 -0.53 -6.44 19.09
N GLN A 102 0.36 -7.35 18.70
CA GLN A 102 1.07 -8.21 19.64
C GLN A 102 1.94 -7.39 20.60
N ARG A 103 2.64 -6.35 20.13
CA ARG A 103 3.41 -5.44 21.00
C ARG A 103 2.53 -4.68 21.98
N LEU A 104 1.33 -4.27 21.55
CA LEU A 104 0.34 -3.63 22.40
C LEU A 104 -0.17 -4.58 23.50
N GLN A 105 -0.44 -5.84 23.15
CA GLN A 105 -0.81 -6.89 24.10
C GLN A 105 0.32 -7.23 25.08
N ASP A 106 1.56 -7.28 24.62
CA ASP A 106 2.74 -7.49 25.47
C ASP A 106 2.92 -6.35 26.49
N ALA A 107 2.46 -5.14 26.17
CA ALA A 107 2.39 -4.01 27.09
C ALA A 107 1.21 -4.10 28.09
N GLY A 108 0.41 -5.17 28.02
CA GLY A 108 -0.70 -5.47 28.94
C GLY A 108 -2.02 -4.81 28.57
N LYS A 109 -2.20 -4.39 27.32
CA LYS A 109 -3.42 -3.76 26.83
C LYS A 109 -4.22 -4.71 25.95
N LYS A 110 -5.53 -4.76 26.15
CA LYS A 110 -6.43 -5.58 25.33
C LYS A 110 -6.73 -4.92 23.99
N VAL A 111 -6.90 -5.74 22.97
CA VAL A 111 -7.27 -5.32 21.62
C VAL A 111 -8.55 -6.03 21.19
N HIS A 112 -9.51 -5.24 20.71
CA HIS A 112 -10.81 -5.68 20.25
C HIS A 112 -10.98 -5.31 18.79
N VAL A 113 -11.39 -6.25 17.94
CA VAL A 113 -11.67 -5.99 16.53
C VAL A 113 -13.16 -6.14 16.29
N PHE A 114 -13.77 -5.13 15.69
CA PHE A 114 -15.18 -5.12 15.32
C PHE A 114 -15.34 -4.95 13.82
N ALA A 115 -16.18 -5.77 13.18
CA ALA A 115 -16.52 -5.66 11.76
C ALA A 115 -18.00 -5.93 11.49
N GLU A 116 -18.55 -5.28 10.45
CA GLU A 116 -19.90 -5.59 9.95
C GLU A 116 -19.98 -6.95 9.24
N GLY A 117 -18.87 -7.35 8.63
CA GLY A 117 -18.63 -8.67 8.10
C GLY A 117 -17.13 -8.92 8.06
N TYR A 118 -16.73 -10.17 8.26
CA TYR A 118 -15.33 -10.57 8.16
C TYR A 118 -15.08 -11.24 6.82
N GLY A 119 -14.30 -10.60 5.95
CA GLY A 119 -13.62 -11.27 4.85
C GLY A 119 -12.36 -11.99 5.33
N THR A 120 -11.68 -12.71 4.43
CA THR A 120 -10.48 -13.50 4.78
C THR A 120 -9.44 -12.69 5.54
N ASN A 121 -9.02 -11.54 5.02
CA ASN A 121 -7.95 -10.75 5.63
C ASN A 121 -8.41 -9.97 6.88
N ASP A 122 -9.68 -9.61 6.95
CA ASP A 122 -10.27 -8.99 8.13
C ASP A 122 -10.30 -9.98 9.30
N LEU A 123 -10.69 -11.23 9.01
CA LEU A 123 -10.68 -12.31 10.00
C LEU A 123 -9.26 -12.66 10.44
N LEU A 124 -8.30 -12.68 9.51
CA LEU A 124 -6.89 -12.87 9.83
C LEU A 124 -6.38 -11.77 10.76
N LEU A 125 -6.73 -10.50 10.52
CA LEU A 125 -6.37 -9.42 11.43
C LEU A 125 -7.04 -9.59 12.81
N ALA A 126 -8.32 -9.95 12.83
CA ALA A 126 -9.05 -10.22 14.07
C ALA A 126 -8.47 -11.40 14.87
N SER A 127 -7.76 -12.32 14.22
CA SER A 127 -7.06 -13.41 14.91
C SER A 127 -5.90 -12.94 15.80
N PHE A 128 -5.35 -11.75 15.58
CA PHE A 128 -4.34 -11.16 16.47
C PHE A 128 -4.96 -10.49 17.72
N ALA A 129 -6.28 -10.25 17.73
CA ALA A 129 -6.96 -9.52 18.79
C ALA A 129 -7.34 -10.45 19.97
N ASP A 130 -7.55 -9.85 21.15
CA ASP A 130 -8.11 -10.55 22.31
C ASP A 130 -9.58 -10.91 22.10
N GLU A 131 -10.31 -10.09 21.35
CA GLU A 131 -11.71 -10.32 21.01
C GLU A 131 -12.02 -9.93 19.56
N ALA A 132 -12.60 -10.86 18.79
CA ALA A 132 -13.14 -10.68 17.46
C ALA A 132 -14.68 -10.62 17.53
N ILE A 133 -15.23 -9.44 17.27
CA ILE A 133 -16.64 -9.11 17.43
C ILE A 133 -17.27 -8.88 16.06
N LEU A 134 -18.37 -9.57 15.77
CA LEU A 134 -19.16 -9.40 14.56
C LEU A 134 -20.40 -8.55 14.86
N GLN A 135 -20.76 -7.66 13.93
CA GLN A 135 -22.06 -6.99 13.94
C GLN A 135 -23.21 -8.00 13.94
N GLN A 136 -24.25 -7.76 14.73
CA GLN A 136 -25.44 -8.61 14.70
C GLN A 136 -26.07 -8.69 13.29
N GLY A 137 -26.25 -9.90 12.78
CA GLY A 137 -26.73 -10.19 11.43
C GLY A 137 -25.67 -10.10 10.33
N GLY A 138 -24.40 -9.86 10.70
CA GLY A 138 -23.25 -9.90 9.82
C GLY A 138 -22.89 -11.33 9.38
N TYR A 139 -21.80 -11.45 8.62
CA TYR A 139 -21.30 -12.73 8.13
C TYR A 139 -19.79 -12.87 8.29
N VAL A 140 -19.31 -14.11 8.32
CA VAL A 140 -17.88 -14.46 8.34
C VAL A 140 -17.56 -15.32 7.12
N SER A 141 -16.47 -14.99 6.42
CA SER A 141 -15.98 -15.68 5.22
C SER A 141 -14.48 -15.94 5.29
N PHE A 142 -14.11 -17.22 5.28
CA PHE A 142 -12.74 -17.73 5.20
C PHE A 142 -12.71 -19.02 4.36
N PRO A 143 -12.91 -18.91 3.03
CA PRO A 143 -13.07 -20.07 2.14
C PRO A 143 -11.75 -20.77 1.74
N GLY A 144 -10.59 -20.21 2.11
CA GLY A 144 -9.27 -20.65 1.65
C GLY A 144 -8.79 -19.88 0.42
N LEU A 145 -7.83 -20.46 -0.31
CA LEU A 145 -7.23 -19.84 -1.50
C LEU A 145 -7.62 -20.58 -2.78
N HIS A 146 -7.84 -19.82 -3.84
CA HIS A 146 -8.13 -20.32 -5.18
C HIS A 146 -7.40 -19.44 -6.20
N ALA A 147 -6.73 -20.07 -7.15
CA ALA A 147 -6.02 -19.39 -8.23
C ALA A 147 -6.47 -19.95 -9.57
N GLU A 148 -6.74 -19.06 -10.53
CA GLU A 148 -7.06 -19.40 -11.92
C GLU A 148 -6.20 -18.57 -12.85
N GLU A 149 -5.64 -19.22 -13.86
CA GLU A 149 -4.82 -18.61 -14.89
C GLU A 149 -5.51 -18.74 -16.25
N MET A 150 -5.44 -17.68 -17.05
CA MET A 150 -6.04 -17.65 -18.38
C MET A 150 -5.00 -17.88 -19.46
N TYR A 151 -5.18 -18.93 -20.27
CA TYR A 151 -4.30 -19.23 -21.40
C TYR A 151 -4.93 -18.79 -22.73
N LEU A 152 -4.25 -17.88 -23.42
CA LEU A 152 -4.73 -17.16 -24.60
C LEU A 152 -4.03 -17.56 -25.90
N ALA A 153 -3.07 -18.50 -25.89
CA ALA A 153 -2.34 -18.85 -27.11
C ALA A 153 -3.25 -19.28 -28.27
N ASP A 154 -4.28 -20.09 -27.99
CA ASP A 154 -5.25 -20.51 -29.02
C ASP A 154 -6.10 -19.33 -29.54
N THR A 155 -6.48 -18.41 -28.64
CA THR A 155 -7.20 -17.19 -29.00
C THR A 155 -6.34 -16.28 -29.89
N LEU A 156 -5.06 -16.09 -29.52
CA LEU A 156 -4.11 -15.30 -30.30
C LEU A 156 -3.85 -15.93 -31.67
N ALA A 157 -3.65 -17.24 -31.73
CA ALA A 157 -3.52 -17.97 -32.98
C ALA A 157 -4.76 -17.81 -33.87
N TRP A 158 -5.97 -17.92 -33.30
CA TRP A 158 -7.22 -17.69 -34.03
C TRP A 158 -7.31 -16.26 -34.59
N LEU A 159 -6.88 -15.24 -33.83
CA LEU A 159 -6.82 -13.85 -34.29
C LEU A 159 -5.79 -13.64 -35.42
N GLY A 160 -4.82 -14.52 -35.60
CA GLY A 160 -3.67 -14.30 -36.48
C GLY A 160 -2.57 -13.48 -35.81
N VAL A 161 -2.46 -13.58 -34.48
CA VAL A 161 -1.41 -12.97 -33.67
C VAL A 161 -0.48 -14.09 -33.19
N LYS A 162 0.82 -13.95 -33.47
CA LYS A 162 1.85 -14.87 -33.01
C LYS A 162 2.65 -14.22 -31.89
N ALA A 163 2.47 -14.71 -30.66
CA ALA A 163 3.32 -14.36 -29.53
C ALA A 163 4.68 -15.05 -29.68
N GLN A 164 5.76 -14.27 -29.78
CA GLN A 164 7.14 -14.75 -29.80
C GLN A 164 7.85 -14.20 -28.58
N LEU A 165 7.51 -14.79 -27.45
CA LEU A 165 8.11 -14.50 -26.16
C LEU A 165 9.15 -15.58 -25.87
N VAL A 166 10.33 -15.15 -25.46
CA VAL A 166 11.48 -15.99 -25.10
C VAL A 166 11.73 -15.78 -23.62
N GLN A 167 11.95 -16.88 -22.91
CA GLN A 167 12.30 -16.88 -21.50
C GLN A 167 13.68 -17.52 -21.28
N VAL A 168 14.37 -17.08 -20.24
CA VAL A 168 15.54 -17.71 -19.65
C VAL A 168 15.19 -17.96 -18.18
N GLY A 169 15.06 -19.24 -17.85
CA GLY A 169 14.46 -19.71 -16.61
C GLY A 169 13.38 -20.76 -16.88
N ASP A 170 13.61 -21.99 -16.45
CA ASP A 170 12.65 -23.09 -16.64
C ASP A 170 11.29 -22.84 -15.96
N PHE A 171 11.28 -22.10 -14.84
CA PHE A 171 10.11 -21.73 -14.05
C PHE A 171 9.61 -20.30 -14.35
N LYS A 172 10.22 -19.60 -15.32
CA LYS A 172 9.84 -18.24 -15.70
C LYS A 172 8.62 -18.27 -16.64
N GLY A 173 7.43 -18.47 -16.07
CA GLY A 173 6.22 -18.72 -16.85
C GLY A 173 5.34 -17.50 -17.19
N ALA A 174 5.78 -16.27 -16.93
CA ALA A 174 4.98 -15.05 -17.17
C ALA A 174 4.55 -14.85 -18.66
N ASN A 175 5.18 -15.54 -19.61
CA ASN A 175 4.78 -15.58 -21.02
C ASN A 175 3.86 -16.75 -21.38
N GLU A 176 3.68 -17.75 -20.52
CA GLU A 176 2.98 -18.99 -20.84
C GLU A 176 1.51 -18.74 -21.16
N GLU A 177 0.85 -17.84 -20.43
CA GLU A 177 -0.53 -17.40 -20.73
C GLU A 177 -0.69 -16.92 -22.19
N MET A 178 0.35 -16.37 -22.81
CA MET A 178 0.30 -15.85 -24.18
C MET A 178 0.88 -16.82 -25.22
N THR A 179 1.64 -17.83 -24.78
CA THR A 179 2.42 -18.71 -25.67
C THR A 179 2.02 -20.18 -25.61
N ARG A 180 1.21 -20.57 -24.62
CA ARG A 180 0.72 -21.94 -24.42
C ARG A 180 -0.79 -21.94 -24.18
N SER A 181 -1.42 -23.10 -24.36
CA SER A 181 -2.83 -23.33 -24.05
C SER A 181 -3.06 -23.92 -22.66
N GLU A 182 -1.98 -24.37 -22.01
CA GLU A 182 -1.94 -24.96 -20.67
C GLU A 182 -0.55 -24.73 -20.05
N PRO A 183 -0.45 -24.70 -18.70
CA PRO A 183 0.81 -24.50 -18.01
C PRO A 183 1.85 -25.56 -18.39
N SER A 184 3.12 -25.19 -18.39
CA SER A 184 4.21 -26.16 -18.35
C SER A 184 4.27 -26.85 -16.99
N PRO A 185 4.83 -28.07 -16.89
CA PRO A 185 5.01 -28.75 -15.60
C PRO A 185 5.80 -27.92 -14.58
N GLN A 186 6.78 -27.14 -15.05
CA GLN A 186 7.60 -26.26 -14.21
C GLN A 186 6.80 -25.07 -13.69
N TRP A 187 5.99 -24.45 -14.54
CA TRP A 187 5.12 -23.36 -14.12
C TRP A 187 4.04 -23.84 -13.15
N SER A 188 3.39 -24.99 -13.43
CA SER A 188 2.48 -25.64 -12.48
C SER A 188 3.13 -25.87 -11.13
N GLN A 189 4.32 -26.47 -11.10
CA GLN A 189 5.06 -26.68 -9.84
C GLN A 189 5.33 -25.36 -9.10
N ASN A 190 5.66 -24.29 -9.82
CA ASN A 190 5.95 -22.98 -9.23
C ASN A 190 4.71 -22.38 -8.54
N ILE A 191 3.58 -22.37 -9.25
CA ILE A 191 2.34 -21.77 -8.76
C ILE A 191 1.70 -22.62 -7.66
N GLU A 192 1.71 -23.95 -7.79
CA GLU A 192 1.25 -24.86 -6.75
C GLU A 192 2.06 -24.68 -5.45
N GLY A 193 3.39 -24.66 -5.54
CA GLY A 193 4.25 -24.45 -4.37
C GLY A 193 4.06 -23.07 -3.72
N LEU A 194 3.88 -22.02 -4.52
CA LEU A 194 3.57 -20.69 -4.01
C LEU A 194 2.21 -20.68 -3.28
N LEU A 195 1.18 -21.31 -3.86
CA LEU A 195 -0.14 -21.39 -3.27
C LEU A 195 -0.14 -22.18 -1.97
N ASP A 196 0.60 -23.30 -1.91
CA ASP A 196 0.79 -24.10 -0.70
C ASP A 196 1.42 -23.27 0.43
N GLY A 197 2.48 -22.50 0.12
CA GLY A 197 3.13 -21.62 1.09
C GLY A 197 2.22 -20.50 1.59
N MET A 198 1.51 -19.82 0.68
CA MET A 198 0.54 -18.78 1.05
C MET A 198 -0.59 -19.36 1.91
N TYR A 199 -1.09 -20.56 1.57
CA TYR A 199 -2.15 -21.21 2.33
C TYR A 199 -1.66 -21.61 3.73
N ALA A 200 -0.43 -22.13 3.83
CA ALA A 200 0.17 -22.47 5.11
C ALA A 200 0.28 -21.26 6.05
N ASN A 201 0.72 -20.09 5.53
CA ASN A 201 0.84 -18.87 6.32
C ASN A 201 -0.52 -18.38 6.85
N ILE A 202 -1.57 -18.34 6.02
CA ILE A 202 -2.89 -17.87 6.47
C ILE A 202 -3.51 -18.83 7.50
N ARG A 203 -3.29 -20.14 7.34
CA ARG A 203 -3.74 -21.12 8.35
C ARG A 203 -2.99 -20.93 9.66
N ALA A 204 -1.68 -20.70 9.61
CA ALA A 204 -0.86 -20.51 10.80
C ALA A 204 -1.35 -19.31 11.64
N MET A 205 -1.68 -18.18 11.01
CA MET A 205 -2.27 -17.03 11.70
C MET A 205 -3.59 -17.39 12.40
N MET A 206 -4.53 -18.02 11.69
CA MET A 206 -5.80 -18.44 12.30
C MET A 206 -5.62 -19.45 13.44
N MET A 207 -4.78 -20.46 13.24
CA MET A 207 -4.51 -21.50 14.25
C MET A 207 -3.89 -20.91 15.50
N GLN A 208 -2.91 -20.01 15.35
CA GLN A 208 -2.25 -19.36 16.47
C GLN A 208 -3.19 -18.37 17.19
N GLY A 209 -3.86 -17.52 16.43
CA GLY A 209 -4.69 -16.45 16.97
C GLY A 209 -5.98 -16.93 17.64
N ARG A 210 -6.52 -18.06 17.17
CA ARG A 210 -7.79 -18.63 17.66
C ARG A 210 -7.63 -19.92 18.46
N ASP A 211 -6.39 -20.34 18.75
CA ASP A 211 -6.04 -21.60 19.43
C ASP A 211 -6.73 -22.83 18.80
N LEU A 212 -6.72 -22.91 17.47
CA LEU A 212 -7.34 -24.00 16.70
C LEU A 212 -6.27 -25.02 16.28
N SER A 213 -6.58 -26.31 16.48
CA SER A 213 -5.82 -27.37 15.82
C SER A 213 -6.10 -27.39 14.31
N GLU A 214 -5.22 -28.07 13.56
CA GLU A 214 -5.37 -28.22 12.11
C GLU A 214 -6.75 -28.83 11.73
N THR A 215 -7.19 -29.83 12.50
CA THR A 215 -8.48 -30.48 12.28
C THR A 215 -9.66 -29.57 12.61
N GLU A 216 -9.57 -28.77 13.68
CA GLU A 216 -10.62 -27.82 14.04
C GLU A 216 -10.76 -26.72 12.97
N LEU A 217 -9.64 -26.19 12.47
CA LEU A 217 -9.68 -25.21 11.39
C LEU A 217 -10.28 -25.82 10.10
N ASP A 218 -9.93 -27.06 9.74
CA ASP A 218 -10.50 -27.72 8.56
C ASP A 218 -12.01 -27.93 8.67
N GLU A 219 -12.50 -28.30 9.86
CA GLU A 219 -13.94 -28.43 10.10
C GLU A 219 -14.64 -27.07 10.09
N ALA A 220 -14.02 -26.03 10.68
CA ALA A 220 -14.52 -24.66 10.63
C ALA A 220 -14.65 -24.18 9.17
N MET A 221 -13.60 -24.35 8.35
CA MET A 221 -13.55 -23.95 6.93
C MET A 221 -14.66 -24.56 6.06
N ARG A 222 -15.27 -25.68 6.46
CA ARG A 222 -16.42 -26.25 5.73
C ARG A 222 -17.69 -25.42 5.86
N VAL A 223 -17.80 -24.61 6.91
CA VAL A 223 -18.98 -23.81 7.24
C VAL A 223 -18.72 -22.32 7.03
N ILE A 224 -17.54 -21.83 7.42
CA ILE A 224 -17.21 -20.39 7.44
C ILE A 224 -16.90 -19.77 6.07
N TRP A 225 -17.38 -20.32 4.95
CA TRP A 225 -17.28 -19.64 3.65
C TRP A 225 -18.34 -18.53 3.50
N ALA A 226 -19.44 -18.62 4.26
CA ALA A 226 -20.49 -17.61 4.40
C ALA A 226 -21.30 -17.85 5.70
N ALA A 227 -20.62 -17.97 6.84
CA ALA A 227 -21.23 -18.31 8.12
C ALA A 227 -21.97 -17.12 8.74
N SER A 228 -23.07 -17.42 9.43
CA SER A 228 -23.70 -16.52 10.40
C SER A 228 -22.83 -16.33 11.66
N GLY A 229 -23.15 -15.33 12.48
CA GLY A 229 -22.47 -15.11 13.77
C GLY A 229 -22.50 -16.35 14.68
N GLU A 230 -23.66 -17.00 14.81
CA GLU A 230 -23.80 -18.24 15.60
C GLU A 230 -22.87 -19.35 15.10
N GLU A 231 -22.82 -19.61 13.80
CA GLU A 231 -21.95 -20.62 13.20
C GLU A 231 -20.47 -20.29 13.37
N ALA A 232 -20.10 -19.01 13.23
CA ALA A 232 -18.73 -18.55 13.38
C ALA A 232 -18.22 -18.65 14.83
N ILE A 233 -19.06 -18.29 15.82
CA ILE A 233 -18.78 -18.46 17.25
C ILE A 233 -18.63 -19.96 17.58
N LEU A 234 -19.57 -20.80 17.13
CA LEU A 234 -19.50 -22.25 17.36
C LEU A 234 -18.26 -22.89 16.74
N SER A 235 -17.76 -22.32 15.65
CA SER A 235 -16.52 -22.77 14.97
C SER A 235 -15.25 -22.22 15.63
N GLY A 236 -15.36 -21.33 16.62
CA GLY A 236 -14.23 -20.75 17.36
C GLY A 236 -13.47 -19.63 16.62
N VAL A 237 -13.93 -19.22 15.44
CA VAL A 237 -13.20 -18.24 14.61
C VAL A 237 -13.46 -16.78 15.01
N ILE A 238 -14.52 -16.52 15.76
CA ILE A 238 -14.84 -15.23 16.40
C ILE A 238 -15.34 -15.46 17.83
N ASP A 239 -15.44 -14.40 18.63
CA ASP A 239 -15.80 -14.47 20.06
C ASP A 239 -17.25 -14.06 20.33
N ALA A 240 -17.74 -13.03 19.63
CA ALA A 240 -19.01 -12.41 19.96
C ALA A 240 -19.76 -11.88 18.73
N GLU A 241 -21.07 -11.77 18.89
CA GLU A 241 -21.97 -11.08 17.96
C GLU A 241 -22.70 -9.98 18.74
N VAL A 242 -22.46 -8.71 18.39
CA VAL A 242 -22.93 -7.53 19.12
C VAL A 242 -23.44 -6.50 18.11
N ASP A 243 -24.61 -5.90 18.35
CA ASP A 243 -25.09 -4.78 17.54
C ASP A 243 -24.25 -3.52 17.87
N LEU A 244 -23.80 -2.78 16.84
CA LEU A 244 -22.91 -1.64 16.99
C LEU A 244 -23.35 -0.62 18.08
N PRO A 245 -24.65 -0.27 18.24
CA PRO A 245 -25.09 0.63 19.32
C PRO A 245 -24.84 0.08 20.73
N ASP A 246 -24.79 -1.25 20.88
CA ASP A 246 -24.59 -1.95 22.15
C ASP A 246 -23.11 -2.26 22.42
N LEU A 247 -22.21 -2.01 21.47
CA LEU A 247 -20.78 -2.28 21.59
C LEU A 247 -20.12 -1.59 22.79
N ARG A 248 -20.53 -0.35 23.10
CA ARG A 248 -20.04 0.35 24.29
C ARG A 248 -20.47 -0.35 25.58
N ALA A 249 -21.72 -0.82 25.63
CA ALA A 249 -22.24 -1.53 26.79
C ALA A 249 -21.52 -2.87 26.98
N HIS A 250 -21.21 -3.57 25.88
CA HIS A 250 -20.38 -4.79 25.89
C HIS A 250 -19.02 -4.54 26.57
N PHE A 251 -18.32 -3.47 26.20
CA PHE A 251 -17.04 -3.13 26.86
C PHE A 251 -17.22 -2.64 28.31
N GLU A 252 -18.31 -1.94 28.65
CA GLU A 252 -18.57 -1.55 30.04
C GLU A 252 -18.73 -2.77 30.96
N ASP A 253 -19.37 -3.83 30.44
CA ASP A 253 -19.51 -5.10 31.14
C ASP A 253 -18.16 -5.85 31.22
N GLU A 254 -17.40 -5.91 30.13
CA GLU A 254 -16.11 -6.62 30.07
C GLU A 254 -15.04 -6.01 30.99
N TYR A 255 -14.97 -4.67 31.06
CA TYR A 255 -14.00 -3.96 31.91
C TYR A 255 -14.54 -3.70 33.33
N GLU A 256 -15.79 -4.06 33.61
CA GLU A 256 -16.51 -3.76 34.86
C GLU A 256 -16.43 -2.28 35.27
N ALA A 257 -16.43 -1.39 34.26
CA ALA A 257 -16.08 0.02 34.38
C ALA A 257 -16.86 0.86 33.37
N LYS A 258 -17.00 2.17 33.63
CA LYS A 258 -17.49 3.07 32.58
C LYS A 258 -16.43 3.23 31.51
N VAL A 259 -16.80 3.07 30.26
CA VAL A 259 -15.88 3.22 29.13
C VAL A 259 -15.94 4.65 28.62
N ASN A 260 -14.81 5.35 28.61
CA ASN A 260 -14.60 6.56 27.83
C ASN A 260 -14.01 6.18 26.47
N TRP A 261 -14.68 6.59 25.39
CA TRP A 261 -14.32 6.17 24.04
C TRP A 261 -13.66 7.34 23.31
N VAL A 262 -12.41 7.15 22.87
CA VAL A 262 -11.62 8.21 22.22
C VAL A 262 -11.27 7.76 20.82
N SER A 263 -11.98 8.30 19.83
CA SER A 263 -11.66 8.12 18.42
C SER A 263 -10.42 8.91 18.04
N ASP A 264 -9.54 8.28 17.28
CA ASP A 264 -8.35 8.88 16.68
C ASP A 264 -7.49 9.63 17.73
N PRO A 265 -6.98 8.90 18.74
CA PRO A 265 -6.41 9.49 19.96
C PRO A 265 -5.21 10.41 19.72
N TYR A 266 -4.57 10.31 18.57
CA TYR A 266 -3.41 11.12 18.16
C TYR A 266 -3.65 11.89 16.86
N ASP A 267 -4.87 11.95 16.32
CA ASP A 267 -5.16 12.79 15.16
C ASP A 267 -4.90 14.26 15.55
N THR A 268 -3.94 14.87 14.85
CA THR A 268 -3.57 16.28 15.03
C THR A 268 -4.64 17.27 14.56
N GLY A 269 -5.83 16.81 14.18
CA GLY A 269 -6.98 17.64 13.87
C GLY A 269 -7.04 18.08 12.40
N GLU A 270 -6.44 17.31 11.50
CA GLU A 270 -6.59 17.48 10.05
C GLU A 270 -7.46 16.39 9.42
N SER A 271 -8.47 15.91 10.14
CA SER A 271 -9.41 14.93 9.59
C SER A 271 -10.22 15.49 8.41
N SER A 272 -10.19 14.75 7.31
CA SER A 272 -11.23 14.63 6.27
C SER A 272 -11.89 15.95 5.81
N VAL A 273 -11.18 16.71 4.98
CA VAL A 273 -11.84 17.70 4.13
C VAL A 273 -12.76 16.95 3.16
N ARG A 274 -14.07 17.01 3.42
CA ARG A 274 -15.11 16.60 2.46
C ARG A 274 -14.79 17.21 1.10
N VAL A 275 -14.75 16.38 0.05
CA VAL A 275 -14.53 16.80 -1.34
C VAL A 275 -15.53 17.89 -1.71
N SER A 276 -15.11 19.14 -1.60
CA SER A 276 -15.84 20.30 -2.05
C SER A 276 -15.13 20.81 -3.29
N PRO A 277 -15.86 21.19 -4.36
CA PRO A 277 -15.26 21.88 -5.49
C PRO A 277 -14.42 23.10 -5.07
N LEU A 278 -14.76 23.75 -3.94
CA LEU A 278 -13.95 24.84 -3.37
C LEU A 278 -12.61 24.37 -2.77
N ALA A 279 -12.53 23.16 -2.21
CA ALA A 279 -11.29 22.61 -1.66
C ALA A 279 -10.26 22.42 -2.78
N ILE A 280 -10.68 21.84 -3.91
CA ILE A 280 -9.84 21.68 -5.11
C ILE A 280 -9.29 23.04 -5.57
N PHE A 281 -10.13 24.09 -5.59
CA PHE A 281 -9.70 25.45 -5.96
C PHE A 281 -8.75 26.10 -4.93
N SER A 282 -8.88 25.81 -3.63
CA SER A 282 -7.93 26.29 -2.62
C SER A 282 -6.59 25.57 -2.68
N GLY A 283 -6.56 24.28 -3.04
CA GLY A 283 -5.32 23.50 -3.20
C GLY A 283 -4.45 23.93 -4.39
N VAL A 284 -5.03 24.58 -5.39
CA VAL A 284 -4.28 25.21 -6.50
C VAL A 284 -3.59 26.51 -6.05
N SER A 285 -4.08 27.13 -4.97
CA SER A 285 -3.54 28.39 -4.45
C SER A 285 -2.52 28.22 -3.31
N SER A 286 -2.45 27.03 -2.72
CA SER A 286 -1.37 26.65 -1.81
C SER A 286 -0.06 26.56 -2.57
N GLN A 287 0.99 27.15 -2.01
CA GLN A 287 2.34 27.14 -2.59
C GLN A 287 2.81 25.70 -2.86
N PRO A 288 3.69 25.48 -3.85
CA PRO A 288 4.32 24.18 -4.06
C PRO A 288 4.80 23.66 -2.71
N GLN A 289 4.40 22.42 -2.39
CA GLN A 289 4.72 21.76 -1.14
C GLN A 289 6.21 21.97 -0.88
N GLN A 290 6.53 22.70 0.20
CA GLN A 290 7.92 23.02 0.51
C GLN A 290 8.68 21.69 0.60
N ALA A 291 9.88 21.64 0.00
CA ALA A 291 10.77 20.50 0.17
C ALA A 291 10.83 20.13 1.67
N VAL A 292 10.63 18.85 1.99
CA VAL A 292 10.63 18.36 3.38
C VAL A 292 11.84 18.94 4.10
N HIS A 293 11.58 19.75 5.12
CA HIS A 293 12.65 20.40 5.88
C HIS A 293 13.19 19.39 6.89
N ILE A 294 14.39 18.88 6.64
CA ILE A 294 15.08 17.97 7.54
C ILE A 294 15.95 18.82 8.47
N ASP A 295 15.63 18.85 9.76
CA ASP A 295 16.35 19.63 10.78
C ASP A 295 16.91 18.79 11.94
N HIS A 296 16.67 17.48 11.93
CA HIS A 296 17.21 16.51 12.88
C HIS A 296 17.56 15.18 12.18
N ALA A 297 18.04 14.19 12.92
CA ALA A 297 18.45 12.91 12.34
C ALA A 297 17.27 12.21 11.66
N THR A 298 17.50 11.60 10.50
CA THR A 298 16.41 11.01 9.69
C THR A 298 16.79 9.65 9.11
N ILE A 299 15.81 8.75 9.03
CA ILE A 299 15.86 7.55 8.20
C ILE A 299 15.02 7.81 6.94
N ALA A 300 15.63 7.66 5.76
CA ALA A 300 14.90 7.80 4.51
C ALA A 300 14.28 6.47 4.09
N VAL A 301 13.05 6.50 3.58
CA VAL A 301 12.39 5.32 2.98
C VAL A 301 12.28 5.54 1.47
N LEU A 302 13.07 4.81 0.69
CA LEU A 302 13.08 4.86 -0.77
C LEU A 302 12.13 3.81 -1.34
N HIS A 303 10.97 4.25 -1.85
CA HIS A 303 9.91 3.40 -2.37
C HIS A 303 10.15 2.97 -3.81
N ILE A 304 10.06 1.67 -4.03
CA ILE A 304 10.07 1.03 -5.36
C ILE A 304 8.76 0.26 -5.49
N TYR A 305 7.71 1.01 -5.83
CA TYR A 305 6.33 0.55 -5.87
C TYR A 305 5.81 0.43 -7.32
N GLY A 306 5.25 -0.73 -7.64
CA GLY A 306 4.64 -1.00 -8.95
C GLY A 306 5.64 -1.49 -10.01
N THR A 307 5.22 -1.45 -11.28
CA THR A 307 6.04 -1.97 -12.39
C THR A 307 7.27 -1.10 -12.61
N ILE A 308 8.44 -1.72 -12.73
CA ILE A 308 9.70 -1.02 -12.98
C ILE A 308 9.80 -0.65 -14.47
N ILE A 309 9.98 0.64 -14.76
CA ILE A 309 10.08 1.17 -16.13
C ILE A 309 11.35 2.01 -16.34
N ASP A 310 11.74 2.17 -17.60
CA ASP A 310 12.81 3.07 -17.98
C ASP A 310 12.35 4.53 -17.87
N GLY A 311 13.23 5.41 -17.39
CA GLY A 311 12.92 6.85 -17.33
C GLY A 311 12.18 7.24 -16.05
N ASP A 312 11.17 8.07 -16.17
CA ASP A 312 10.48 8.70 -15.03
C ASP A 312 9.31 7.83 -14.55
N SER A 313 9.04 7.85 -13.24
CA SER A 313 7.85 7.23 -12.66
C SER A 313 6.59 7.86 -13.24
N THR A 314 5.52 7.07 -13.33
CA THR A 314 4.22 7.55 -13.80
C THR A 314 3.16 7.26 -12.75
N SER A 315 2.36 8.27 -12.43
CA SER A 315 1.17 8.07 -11.60
C SER A 315 0.12 7.24 -12.35
N GLY A 316 -0.62 6.39 -11.64
CA GLY A 316 -1.73 5.65 -12.23
C GLY A 316 -2.76 6.62 -12.82
N GLY A 317 -3.27 6.34 -14.01
CA GLY A 317 -4.24 7.22 -14.67
C GLY A 317 -5.61 7.20 -13.98
N LEU A 318 -6.33 8.32 -14.00
CA LEU A 318 -7.70 8.45 -13.45
C LEU A 318 -8.72 7.45 -14.06
N PHE A 319 -8.39 6.88 -15.23
CA PHE A 319 -9.21 5.90 -15.96
C PHE A 319 -8.67 4.47 -15.90
N GLY A 320 -7.75 4.19 -14.97
CA GLY A 320 -7.10 2.89 -14.82
C GLY A 320 -5.72 2.83 -15.49
N GLY A 321 -4.86 1.99 -14.91
CA GLY A 321 -3.43 1.85 -15.22
C GLY A 321 -2.64 1.91 -13.92
N GLY A 322 -1.98 0.81 -13.54
CA GLY A 322 -1.20 0.75 -12.30
C GLY A 322 -0.06 1.76 -12.28
N SER A 323 0.34 2.20 -11.09
CA SER A 323 1.54 3.03 -10.92
C SER A 323 2.79 2.28 -11.41
N SER A 324 3.73 3.03 -11.97
CA SER A 324 5.03 2.50 -12.39
C SER A 324 6.15 3.33 -11.79
N VAL A 325 7.24 2.66 -11.41
CA VAL A 325 8.43 3.28 -10.83
C VAL A 325 9.54 3.36 -11.87
N GLY A 326 10.01 4.58 -12.10
CA GLY A 326 11.01 4.88 -13.12
C GLY A 326 12.43 4.94 -12.58
N SER A 327 13.38 4.37 -13.32
CA SER A 327 14.81 4.37 -12.95
C SER A 327 15.39 5.78 -12.77
N ARG A 328 14.99 6.78 -13.56
CA ARG A 328 15.45 8.16 -13.41
C ARG A 328 14.92 8.79 -12.13
N THR A 329 13.65 8.58 -11.81
CA THR A 329 13.04 9.10 -10.58
C THR A 329 13.76 8.55 -9.35
N ILE A 330 14.03 7.24 -9.31
CA ILE A 330 14.77 6.61 -8.22
C ILE A 330 16.21 7.13 -8.14
N ARG A 331 16.91 7.26 -9.27
CA ARG A 331 18.27 7.83 -9.29
C ARG A 331 18.29 9.25 -8.76
N ASN A 332 17.34 10.09 -9.14
CA ASN A 332 17.24 11.47 -8.64
C ASN A 332 16.96 11.50 -7.14
N ALA A 333 16.05 10.65 -6.64
CA ALA A 333 15.79 10.52 -5.21
C ALA A 333 17.05 10.11 -4.43
N ILE A 334 17.85 9.17 -4.96
CA ILE A 334 19.13 8.77 -4.38
C ILE A 334 20.12 9.94 -4.31
N GLU A 335 20.23 10.78 -5.36
CA GLU A 335 21.09 11.97 -5.29
C GLU A 335 20.64 12.95 -4.20
N THR A 336 19.32 13.16 -4.07
CA THR A 336 18.77 14.01 -2.99
C THR A 336 19.14 13.45 -1.62
N ILE A 337 18.94 12.14 -1.41
CA ILE A 337 19.27 11.45 -0.15
C ILE A 337 20.78 11.54 0.17
N LEU A 338 21.63 11.38 -0.84
CA LEU A 338 23.08 11.48 -0.71
C LEU A 338 23.52 12.90 -0.32
N SER A 339 22.84 13.92 -0.84
CA SER A 339 23.18 15.33 -0.56
C SER A 339 22.80 15.82 0.83
N GLU A 340 21.99 15.06 1.57
CA GLU A 340 21.46 15.46 2.88
C GLU A 340 22.21 14.76 4.03
N ASP A 341 23.05 15.48 4.75
CA ASP A 341 23.88 14.94 5.85
C ASP A 341 23.06 14.45 7.05
N LEU A 342 21.85 14.95 7.24
CA LEU A 342 20.98 14.55 8.35
C LEU A 342 20.30 13.20 8.14
N ILE A 343 20.21 12.72 6.90
CA ILE A 343 19.78 11.34 6.63
C ILE A 343 20.92 10.38 7.01
N LYS A 344 20.67 9.55 8.03
CA LYS A 344 21.66 8.65 8.63
C LYS A 344 21.63 7.23 8.08
N GLY A 345 20.53 6.83 7.45
CA GLY A 345 20.35 5.52 6.86
C GLY A 345 19.15 5.49 5.91
N VAL A 346 19.06 4.44 5.10
CA VAL A 346 18.00 4.28 4.10
C VAL A 346 17.37 2.90 4.17
N ILE A 347 16.04 2.84 4.15
CA ILE A 347 15.27 1.63 3.89
C ILE A 347 14.75 1.70 2.45
N VAL A 348 15.10 0.73 1.62
CA VAL A 348 14.47 0.56 0.30
C VAL A 348 13.21 -0.27 0.50
N ARG A 349 12.03 0.34 0.38
CA ARG A 349 10.74 -0.36 0.46
C ARG A 349 10.35 -0.86 -0.92
N VAL A 350 10.37 -2.18 -1.12
CA VAL A 350 10.09 -2.81 -2.41
C VAL A 350 8.71 -3.47 -2.40
N ASP A 351 7.86 -3.06 -3.33
CA ASP A 351 6.60 -3.74 -3.63
C ASP A 351 6.37 -3.71 -5.15
N SER A 352 7.03 -4.64 -5.84
CA SER A 352 7.15 -4.65 -7.30
C SER A 352 7.19 -6.08 -7.87
N PRO A 353 6.41 -6.35 -8.94
CA PRO A 353 6.53 -7.57 -9.74
C PRO A 353 7.76 -7.55 -10.67
N GLY A 354 8.54 -6.46 -10.68
CA GLY A 354 9.64 -6.21 -11.58
C GLY A 354 9.23 -5.41 -12.83
N GLY A 355 9.91 -5.64 -13.95
CA GLY A 355 9.69 -4.89 -15.18
C GLY A 355 10.96 -4.81 -16.03
N SER A 356 11.34 -3.60 -16.46
CA SER A 356 12.54 -3.38 -17.26
C SER A 356 13.81 -3.84 -16.54
N ALA A 357 14.55 -4.74 -17.19
CA ALA A 357 15.86 -5.19 -16.70
C ALA A 357 16.91 -4.06 -16.72
N ILE A 358 16.82 -3.14 -17.68
CA ILE A 358 17.74 -1.99 -17.77
C ILE A 358 17.49 -1.06 -16.60
N ALA A 359 16.24 -0.69 -16.35
CA ALA A 359 15.87 0.14 -15.21
C ALA A 359 16.27 -0.51 -13.88
N SER A 360 16.10 -1.83 -13.76
CA SER A 360 16.48 -2.58 -12.56
C SER A 360 17.99 -2.51 -12.30
N GLU A 361 18.85 -2.70 -13.32
CA GLU A 361 20.30 -2.53 -13.18
C GLU A 361 20.68 -1.08 -12.84
N VAL A 362 20.02 -0.09 -13.45
CA VAL A 362 20.28 1.34 -13.15
C VAL A 362 19.93 1.67 -11.69
N MET A 363 18.81 1.14 -11.19
CA MET A 363 18.41 1.29 -9.79
C MET A 363 19.39 0.56 -8.86
N TRP A 364 19.77 -0.69 -9.16
CA TRP A 364 20.75 -1.47 -8.41
C TRP A 364 22.08 -0.72 -8.27
N GLN A 365 22.62 -0.20 -9.38
CA GLN A 365 23.85 0.61 -9.36
C GLN A 365 23.68 1.91 -8.55
N GLY A 366 22.46 2.47 -8.52
CA GLY A 366 22.15 3.62 -7.66
C GLY A 366 22.21 3.28 -6.19
N ILE A 367 21.60 2.16 -5.80
CA ILE A 367 21.57 1.71 -4.41
C ILE A 367 22.96 1.29 -3.94
N GLU A 368 23.75 0.62 -4.77
CA GLU A 368 25.15 0.31 -4.45
C GLU A 368 25.99 1.58 -4.22
N ARG A 369 25.77 2.64 -5.01
CA ARG A 369 26.40 3.93 -4.75
C ARG A 369 25.93 4.52 -3.42
N LEU A 370 24.63 4.50 -3.16
CA LEU A 370 24.06 4.99 -1.90
C LEU A 370 24.68 4.26 -0.69
N LYS A 371 24.77 2.94 -0.78
CA LYS A 371 25.35 2.03 0.21
C LYS A 371 26.82 2.31 0.52
N SER A 372 27.58 2.81 -0.46
CA SER A 372 28.98 3.21 -0.24
C SER A 372 29.15 4.42 0.68
N GLU A 373 28.08 5.18 0.93
CA GLU A 373 28.10 6.39 1.76
C GLU A 373 27.20 6.29 3.00
N LYS A 374 26.07 5.57 2.91
CA LYS A 374 25.07 5.45 3.99
C LYS A 374 24.62 3.98 4.13
N PRO A 375 24.34 3.48 5.34
CA PRO A 375 23.74 2.16 5.53
C PRO A 375 22.42 2.01 4.76
N VAL A 376 22.25 0.90 4.02
CA VAL A 376 21.03 0.63 3.23
C VAL A 376 20.48 -0.76 3.53
N TRP A 377 19.28 -0.81 4.12
CA TRP A 377 18.51 -2.04 4.30
C TRP A 377 17.29 -2.05 3.36
N VAL A 378 16.65 -3.19 3.21
CA VAL A 378 15.48 -3.40 2.35
C VAL A 378 14.34 -3.96 3.20
N SER A 379 13.13 -3.47 2.95
CA SER A 379 11.89 -4.06 3.47
C SER A 379 10.99 -4.40 2.28
N VAL A 380 10.46 -5.62 2.26
CA VAL A 380 9.54 -6.08 1.21
C VAL A 380 8.11 -5.93 1.71
N GLY A 381 7.28 -5.25 0.91
CA GLY A 381 5.84 -5.24 1.10
C GLY A 381 5.21 -6.55 0.63
N SER A 382 4.25 -6.48 -0.29
CA SER A 382 3.61 -7.69 -0.80
C SER A 382 4.52 -8.48 -1.75
N MET A 383 5.33 -7.83 -2.59
CA MET A 383 6.13 -8.53 -3.58
C MET A 383 7.49 -7.89 -3.89
N ALA A 384 8.54 -8.70 -4.03
CA ALA A 384 9.79 -8.32 -4.65
C ALA A 384 10.24 -9.42 -5.61
N ALA A 385 9.65 -9.44 -6.81
CA ALA A 385 9.89 -10.47 -7.83
C ALA A 385 10.58 -9.88 -9.07
N SER A 386 11.36 -10.69 -9.78
CA SER A 386 12.02 -10.32 -11.03
C SER A 386 12.90 -9.08 -10.85
N GLY A 387 12.66 -7.98 -11.57
CA GLY A 387 13.33 -6.69 -11.35
C GLY A 387 13.21 -6.16 -9.91
N GLY A 388 12.13 -6.47 -9.18
CA GLY A 388 12.01 -6.14 -7.76
C GLY A 388 13.05 -6.88 -6.92
N TYR A 389 13.26 -8.18 -7.17
CA TYR A 389 14.30 -8.97 -6.52
C TYR A 389 15.71 -8.53 -6.94
N TYR A 390 15.86 -8.13 -8.20
CA TYR A 390 17.09 -7.52 -8.71
C TYR A 390 17.48 -6.34 -7.85
N VAL A 391 16.57 -5.39 -7.63
CA VAL A 391 16.88 -4.20 -6.85
C VAL A 391 17.05 -4.52 -5.36
N LEU A 392 16.22 -5.40 -4.81
CA LEU A 392 16.35 -5.92 -3.44
C LEU A 392 17.75 -6.46 -3.15
N SER A 393 18.39 -7.12 -4.12
CA SER A 393 19.74 -7.68 -3.93
C SER A 393 20.85 -6.64 -3.68
N ALA A 394 20.60 -5.35 -3.86
CA ALA A 394 21.58 -4.31 -3.51
C ALA A 394 21.64 -3.99 -2.00
N GLY A 395 20.63 -4.36 -1.22
CA GLY A 395 20.56 -4.06 0.21
C GLY A 395 21.48 -4.93 1.06
N ASP A 396 21.99 -4.38 2.17
CA ASP A 396 22.86 -5.12 3.11
C ASP A 396 22.07 -6.09 4.00
N LYS A 397 20.82 -5.75 4.29
CA LYS A 397 19.89 -6.56 5.09
C LYS A 397 18.49 -6.47 4.50
N VAL A 398 17.79 -7.60 4.41
CA VAL A 398 16.49 -7.72 3.75
C VAL A 398 15.47 -8.28 4.74
N PHE A 399 14.43 -7.51 4.98
CA PHE A 399 13.23 -7.89 5.73
C PHE A 399 12.12 -8.30 4.78
N VAL A 400 11.44 -9.40 5.10
CA VAL A 400 10.25 -9.87 4.39
C VAL A 400 9.16 -10.21 5.39
N ASN A 401 7.90 -9.98 5.04
CA ASN A 401 6.80 -10.56 5.79
C ASN A 401 6.66 -12.05 5.42
N PRO A 402 6.08 -12.92 6.28
CA PRO A 402 5.93 -14.34 5.97
C PRO A 402 5.22 -14.57 4.62
N SER A 403 4.20 -13.77 4.31
CA SER A 403 3.43 -13.88 3.07
C SER A 403 3.92 -12.98 1.92
N SER A 404 5.05 -12.28 2.08
CA SER A 404 5.69 -11.57 0.96
C SER A 404 6.08 -12.55 -0.15
N ILE A 405 5.97 -12.15 -1.42
CA ILE A 405 6.38 -12.97 -2.55
C ILE A 405 7.72 -12.48 -3.09
N VAL A 406 8.74 -13.34 -3.10
CA VAL A 406 10.08 -13.00 -3.59
C VAL A 406 10.57 -13.94 -4.69
N GLY A 407 11.65 -13.54 -5.36
CA GLY A 407 12.32 -14.36 -6.36
C GLY A 407 11.97 -13.97 -7.79
N SER A 408 11.49 -14.92 -8.58
CA SER A 408 11.34 -14.83 -10.03
C SER A 408 12.64 -14.40 -10.74
N ILE A 409 13.79 -14.88 -10.24
CA ILE A 409 15.11 -14.61 -10.81
C ILE A 409 15.21 -15.33 -12.16
N GLY A 410 14.88 -14.61 -13.22
CA GLY A 410 14.71 -15.12 -14.57
C GLY A 410 14.31 -13.97 -15.49
N VAL A 411 14.52 -14.14 -16.79
CA VAL A 411 14.29 -13.08 -17.78
C VAL A 411 13.28 -13.56 -18.81
N VAL A 412 12.35 -12.69 -19.19
CA VAL A 412 11.40 -12.95 -20.26
C VAL A 412 11.25 -11.69 -21.10
N GLY A 413 11.05 -11.85 -22.39
CA GLY A 413 10.73 -10.74 -23.29
C GLY A 413 10.40 -11.24 -24.68
N GLY A 414 10.03 -10.34 -25.58
CA GLY A 414 9.70 -10.76 -26.93
C GLY A 414 8.86 -9.76 -27.69
N LYS A 415 8.15 -10.25 -28.69
CA LYS A 415 7.20 -9.44 -29.48
C LYS A 415 5.98 -10.22 -29.90
N TYR A 416 4.98 -9.49 -30.39
CA TYR A 416 3.84 -10.03 -31.11
C TYR A 416 3.99 -9.74 -32.61
N ALA A 417 3.86 -10.76 -33.44
CA ALA A 417 3.73 -10.61 -34.88
C ALA A 417 2.24 -10.72 -35.26
N MET A 418 1.72 -9.69 -35.89
CA MET A 418 0.30 -9.47 -36.19
C MET A 418 0.02 -9.46 -37.71
N GLY A 419 0.96 -9.93 -38.54
CA GLY A 419 0.80 -9.92 -40.00
C GLY A 419 -0.51 -10.58 -40.48
N GLU A 420 -0.81 -11.77 -39.97
CA GLU A 420 -2.05 -12.49 -40.33
C GLU A 420 -3.30 -11.76 -39.82
N LEU A 421 -3.25 -11.17 -38.62
CA LEU A 421 -4.33 -10.32 -38.11
C LEU A 421 -4.57 -9.13 -39.06
N TYR A 422 -3.51 -8.44 -39.49
CA TYR A 422 -3.63 -7.33 -40.43
C TYR A 422 -4.25 -7.76 -41.77
N ASP A 423 -3.85 -8.92 -42.29
CA ASP A 423 -4.43 -9.50 -43.52
C ASP A 423 -5.92 -9.85 -43.38
N LYS A 424 -6.30 -10.40 -42.22
CA LYS A 424 -7.71 -10.69 -41.85
C LYS A 424 -8.51 -9.40 -41.77
N ALA A 425 -7.97 -8.38 -41.10
CA ALA A 425 -8.61 -7.07 -40.90
C ALA A 425 -8.53 -6.14 -42.12
N LYS A 426 -7.84 -6.55 -43.20
CA LYS A 426 -7.60 -5.72 -44.41
C LYS A 426 -6.84 -4.43 -44.11
N ILE A 427 -5.92 -4.48 -43.15
CA ILE A 427 -5.01 -3.40 -42.79
C ILE A 427 -3.72 -3.57 -43.60
N ASN A 428 -3.37 -2.56 -44.39
CA ASN A 428 -2.13 -2.58 -45.18
C ASN A 428 -0.99 -1.89 -44.41
N ILE A 429 0.00 -2.66 -43.97
CA ILE A 429 1.23 -2.14 -43.37
C ILE A 429 2.31 -2.00 -44.47
N VAL A 430 2.86 -0.80 -44.64
CA VAL A 430 3.91 -0.52 -45.64
C VAL A 430 5.24 -0.34 -44.92
N GLU A 431 6.11 -1.35 -45.00
CA GLU A 431 7.40 -1.34 -44.32
C GLU A 431 8.46 -0.50 -45.05
N ARG A 432 9.32 0.14 -44.26
CA ARG A 432 10.47 0.90 -44.76
C ARG A 432 11.65 0.68 -43.82
N SER A 433 12.55 -0.23 -44.18
CA SER A 433 13.71 -0.59 -43.35
C SER A 433 15.04 -0.12 -43.97
N ARG A 434 16.03 0.13 -43.11
CA ARG A 434 17.45 0.38 -43.45
C ARG A 434 18.33 -0.33 -42.42
N GLY A 435 19.43 -0.93 -42.89
CA GLY A 435 20.33 -1.73 -42.05
C GLY A 435 19.92 -3.21 -41.95
N PRO A 436 20.84 -4.14 -41.66
CA PRO A 436 20.57 -5.59 -41.69
C PRO A 436 19.53 -6.11 -40.69
N MET A 437 19.24 -5.35 -39.64
CA MET A 437 18.31 -5.73 -38.55
C MET A 437 17.21 -4.68 -38.33
N GLY A 438 16.99 -3.78 -39.31
CA GLY A 438 16.09 -2.64 -39.15
C GLY A 438 14.61 -3.01 -38.98
N ASP A 439 14.25 -4.27 -39.23
CA ASP A 439 12.91 -4.85 -39.13
C ASP A 439 12.79 -5.91 -38.02
N LEU A 440 13.82 -6.09 -37.19
CA LEU A 440 13.84 -7.14 -36.15
C LEU A 440 12.58 -7.09 -35.26
N PHE A 441 12.17 -5.90 -34.84
CA PHE A 441 10.95 -5.69 -34.04
C PHE A 441 9.73 -5.28 -34.88
N SER A 442 9.70 -5.61 -36.17
CA SER A 442 8.50 -5.41 -37.01
C SER A 442 7.29 -6.10 -36.37
N SER A 443 6.15 -5.41 -36.40
CA SER A 443 4.87 -5.94 -35.96
C SER A 443 4.23 -6.89 -36.98
N THR A 444 4.74 -6.99 -38.20
CA THR A 444 4.16 -7.84 -39.24
C THR A 444 4.81 -9.22 -39.28
N THR A 445 6.15 -9.23 -39.25
CA THR A 445 6.95 -10.39 -39.62
C THR A 445 7.41 -11.12 -38.36
N PRO A 446 7.09 -12.40 -38.20
CA PRO A 446 7.60 -13.17 -37.07
C PRO A 446 9.11 -13.41 -37.20
N TRP A 447 9.78 -13.54 -36.06
CA TRP A 447 11.17 -14.00 -36.02
C TRP A 447 11.29 -15.42 -36.59
N ASP A 448 12.36 -15.63 -37.37
CA ASP A 448 12.81 -16.96 -37.75
C ASP A 448 13.61 -17.65 -36.62
N SER A 449 14.06 -18.88 -36.85
CA SER A 449 14.81 -19.65 -35.85
C SER A 449 16.13 -19.00 -35.44
N ASP A 450 16.82 -18.35 -36.36
CA ASP A 450 18.13 -17.74 -36.11
C ASP A 450 17.96 -16.46 -35.30
N GLN A 451 16.92 -15.67 -35.59
CA GLN A 451 16.51 -14.50 -34.82
C GLN A 451 16.03 -14.88 -33.41
N ILE A 452 15.27 -15.96 -33.25
CA ILE A 452 14.87 -16.47 -31.92
C ILE A 452 16.11 -16.88 -31.12
N ALA A 453 17.05 -17.62 -31.73
CA ALA A 453 18.29 -18.03 -31.07
C ALA A 453 19.16 -16.83 -30.67
N MET A 454 19.21 -15.79 -31.51
CA MET A 454 19.86 -14.53 -31.20
C MET A 454 19.22 -13.83 -30.00
N MET A 455 17.89 -13.69 -29.99
CA MET A 455 17.17 -13.06 -28.88
C MET A 455 17.36 -13.83 -27.55
N HIS A 456 17.33 -15.16 -27.59
CA HIS A 456 17.63 -15.99 -26.43
C HIS A 456 19.07 -15.77 -25.93
N SER A 457 20.04 -15.63 -26.84
CA SER A 457 21.42 -15.34 -26.46
C SER A 457 21.58 -13.96 -25.81
N GLU A 458 20.84 -12.94 -26.27
CA GLU A 458 20.85 -11.62 -25.63
C GLU A 458 20.18 -11.66 -24.24
N MET A 459 19.04 -12.36 -24.10
CA MET A 459 18.38 -12.52 -22.80
C MET A 459 19.24 -13.29 -21.80
N ARG A 460 20.03 -14.26 -22.26
CA ARG A 460 20.98 -14.97 -21.40
C ARG A 460 22.02 -14.04 -20.79
N LYS A 461 22.53 -13.06 -21.54
CA LYS A 461 23.44 -12.05 -20.98
C LYS A 461 22.78 -11.24 -19.85
N THR A 462 21.51 -10.88 -20.03
CA THR A 462 20.72 -10.21 -18.98
C THR A 462 20.52 -11.10 -17.76
N TYR A 463 20.24 -12.39 -17.97
CA TYR A 463 20.10 -13.37 -16.89
C TYR A 463 21.42 -13.57 -16.13
N ASP A 464 22.53 -13.69 -16.84
CA ASP A 464 23.87 -13.85 -16.26
C ASP A 464 24.25 -12.62 -15.41
N LEU A 465 23.93 -11.41 -15.90
CA LEU A 465 24.13 -10.19 -15.13
C LEU A 465 23.25 -10.15 -13.89
N PHE A 466 21.95 -10.45 -14.02
CA PHE A 466 21.02 -10.48 -12.90
C PHE A 466 21.48 -11.47 -11.82
N THR A 467 21.76 -12.71 -12.21
CA THR A 467 22.26 -13.74 -11.28
C THR A 467 23.58 -13.33 -10.63
N SER A 468 24.49 -12.65 -11.34
CA SER A 468 25.69 -12.09 -10.71
C SER A 468 25.37 -11.05 -9.64
N ARG A 469 24.39 -10.16 -9.85
CA ARG A 469 23.99 -9.17 -8.84
C ARG A 469 23.37 -9.81 -7.61
N VAL A 470 22.58 -10.85 -7.82
CA VAL A 470 22.01 -11.64 -6.72
C VAL A 470 23.11 -12.28 -5.89
N VAL A 471 24.13 -12.88 -6.52
CA VAL A 471 25.26 -13.49 -5.81
C VAL A 471 26.15 -12.45 -5.12
N ASP A 472 26.33 -11.27 -5.73
CA ASP A 472 27.07 -10.16 -5.13
C ASP A 472 26.39 -9.65 -3.84
N GLY A 473 25.05 -9.71 -3.79
CA GLY A 473 24.24 -9.17 -2.69
C GLY A 473 23.78 -10.15 -1.62
N ARG A 474 23.67 -11.45 -1.96
CA ARG A 474 23.15 -12.50 -1.07
C ARG A 474 24.22 -13.56 -0.84
N GLU A 475 24.92 -13.46 0.29
CA GLU A 475 25.91 -14.46 0.69
C GLU A 475 25.25 -15.85 0.82
N ASP A 476 25.95 -16.89 0.33
CA ASP A 476 25.53 -18.29 0.37
C ASP A 476 24.22 -18.67 -0.37
N ILE A 477 23.66 -17.78 -1.19
CA ILE A 477 22.48 -18.12 -1.99
C ILE A 477 22.79 -19.24 -3.01
N ASP A 478 21.94 -20.27 -3.04
CA ASP A 478 22.03 -21.38 -4.00
C ASP A 478 21.12 -21.11 -5.21
N LEU A 479 21.70 -20.49 -6.26
CA LEU A 479 20.97 -20.18 -7.50
C LEU A 479 20.34 -21.41 -8.16
N SER A 480 20.86 -22.62 -7.94
CA SER A 480 20.24 -23.84 -8.52
C SER A 480 18.84 -24.10 -7.95
N LYS A 481 18.56 -23.60 -6.74
CA LYS A 481 17.28 -23.70 -6.05
C LYS A 481 16.45 -22.44 -6.16
N THR A 482 17.08 -21.26 -6.15
CA THR A 482 16.37 -19.98 -6.03
C THR A 482 16.17 -19.25 -7.36
N ALA A 483 16.89 -19.65 -8.42
CA ALA A 483 16.80 -19.01 -9.72
C ALA A 483 15.85 -19.72 -10.69
N GLU A 484 16.08 -19.56 -11.99
CA GLU A 484 15.27 -20.07 -13.09
C GLU A 484 13.81 -19.57 -13.12
N GLY A 485 13.51 -18.47 -12.43
CA GLY A 485 12.17 -17.85 -12.40
C GLY A 485 11.24 -18.32 -11.28
N ARG A 486 11.73 -19.09 -10.31
CA ARG A 486 10.94 -19.60 -9.17
C ARG A 486 10.45 -18.51 -8.23
N LEU A 487 9.24 -18.65 -7.71
CA LEU A 487 8.61 -17.77 -6.74
C LEU A 487 8.61 -18.45 -5.37
N PHE A 488 8.79 -17.66 -4.31
CA PHE A 488 8.79 -18.15 -2.93
C PHE A 488 8.03 -17.19 -2.03
N VAL A 489 7.39 -17.74 -1.00
CA VAL A 489 6.87 -16.95 0.11
C VAL A 489 8.02 -16.51 1.03
N GLY A 490 7.82 -15.44 1.79
CA GLY A 490 8.83 -14.86 2.67
C GLY A 490 9.25 -15.80 3.81
N SER A 491 8.33 -16.65 4.27
CA SER A 491 8.63 -17.70 5.26
C SER A 491 9.71 -18.68 4.79
N ASP A 492 9.77 -18.99 3.50
CA ASP A 492 10.82 -19.84 2.91
C ASP A 492 12.10 -19.06 2.56
N ALA A 493 11.97 -17.74 2.32
CA ALA A 493 13.04 -16.91 1.79
C ALA A 493 14.28 -16.87 2.71
N ILE A 494 14.11 -16.96 4.03
CA ILE A 494 15.21 -16.94 5.00
C ILE A 494 16.07 -18.22 4.89
N GLU A 495 15.42 -19.38 4.84
CA GLU A 495 16.11 -20.67 4.71
C GLU A 495 16.86 -20.77 3.39
N LEU A 496 16.28 -20.19 2.33
CA LEU A 496 16.85 -20.12 0.99
C LEU A 496 17.91 -19.02 0.81
N LYS A 497 18.23 -18.27 1.88
CA LYS A 497 19.17 -17.12 1.87
C LYS A 497 18.76 -15.98 0.94
N MET A 498 17.48 -15.93 0.59
CA MET A 498 16.91 -14.89 -0.26
C MET A 498 16.57 -13.61 0.50
N ALA A 499 16.37 -13.70 1.81
CA ALA A 499 16.20 -12.60 2.75
C ALA A 499 16.85 -12.94 4.10
N ASP A 500 16.93 -11.97 5.03
CA ASP A 500 17.67 -12.10 6.29
C ASP A 500 16.78 -12.26 7.50
N GLU A 501 15.68 -11.51 7.57
CA GLU A 501 14.78 -11.52 8.73
C GLU A 501 13.31 -11.46 8.31
N ILE A 502 12.46 -12.07 9.14
CA ILE A 502 11.01 -11.86 9.08
C ILE A 502 10.70 -10.54 9.79
N GLY A 503 10.02 -9.63 9.10
CA GLY A 503 9.63 -8.33 9.64
C GLY A 503 9.13 -7.36 8.58
N GLY A 504 8.49 -6.29 9.04
CA GLY A 504 7.85 -5.26 8.23
C GLY A 504 8.74 -4.05 7.93
N LEU A 505 8.11 -2.94 7.54
CA LEU A 505 8.80 -1.67 7.34
C LEU A 505 9.28 -1.07 8.66
N ASP A 506 8.45 -1.12 9.70
CA ASP A 506 8.75 -0.59 11.02
C ASP A 506 9.96 -1.29 11.67
N ASP A 507 10.03 -2.63 11.58
CA ASP A 507 11.17 -3.42 12.07
C ASP A 507 12.48 -3.01 11.38
N ALA A 508 12.43 -2.79 10.06
CA ALA A 508 13.58 -2.38 9.28
C ALA A 508 14.05 -0.96 9.67
N ILE A 509 13.12 -0.01 9.84
CA ILE A 509 13.41 1.37 10.26
C ILE A 509 14.03 1.37 11.66
N ASN A 510 13.37 0.75 12.64
CA ASN A 510 13.81 0.73 14.03
C ASN A 510 15.14 -0.02 14.20
N GLY A 511 15.29 -1.15 13.51
CA GLY A 511 16.54 -1.90 13.49
C GLY A 511 17.69 -1.09 12.90
N LEU A 512 17.46 -0.36 11.81
CA LEU A 512 18.49 0.48 11.19
C LEU A 512 18.84 1.67 12.09
N ALA A 513 17.84 2.35 12.66
CA ALA A 513 18.02 3.45 13.60
C ALA A 513 18.90 3.03 14.79
N ALA A 514 18.65 1.84 15.35
CA ALA A 514 19.47 1.27 16.41
C ALA A 514 20.92 1.03 15.98
N VAL A 515 21.16 0.52 14.77
CA VAL A 515 22.51 0.26 14.23
C VAL A 515 23.29 1.57 14.01
N VAL A 516 22.62 2.64 13.55
CA VAL A 516 23.27 3.95 13.37
C VAL A 516 23.31 4.78 14.64
N GLY A 517 22.71 4.30 15.74
CA GLY A 517 22.80 4.89 17.07
C GLY A 517 21.94 6.13 17.27
N ILE A 518 20.76 6.19 16.64
CA ILE A 518 19.78 7.28 16.80
C ILE A 518 18.49 6.74 17.43
N SER A 519 17.92 7.51 18.36
CA SER A 519 16.68 7.16 19.06
C SER A 519 15.58 8.22 18.92
N ASP A 520 15.96 9.40 18.45
CA ASP A 520 15.07 10.54 18.16
C ASP A 520 15.36 10.91 16.70
N PHE A 521 14.43 10.54 15.82
CA PHE A 521 14.61 10.64 14.39
C PHE A 521 13.28 10.74 13.65
N ASP A 522 13.32 11.39 12.49
CA ASP A 522 12.22 11.42 11.53
C ASP A 522 12.32 10.30 10.51
N VAL A 523 11.19 9.97 9.92
CA VAL A 523 11.10 9.11 8.73
C VAL A 523 10.64 9.96 7.55
N VAL A 524 11.43 9.98 6.47
CA VAL A 524 11.10 10.74 5.25
C VAL A 524 11.03 9.81 4.05
N HIS A 525 9.88 9.82 3.36
CA HIS A 525 9.63 8.95 2.22
C HIS A 525 10.09 9.58 0.89
N TYR A 526 10.65 8.77 -0.01
CA TYR A 526 11.12 9.17 -1.33
C TYR A 526 10.64 8.18 -2.41
N PRO A 527 10.42 8.60 -3.67
CA PRO A 527 10.39 9.99 -4.10
C PRO A 527 9.24 10.76 -3.43
N GLN A 528 9.42 12.06 -3.25
CA GLN A 528 8.35 12.93 -2.74
C GLN A 528 7.19 12.91 -3.74
N PRO A 529 5.92 12.94 -3.28
CA PRO A 529 4.79 13.03 -4.18
C PRO A 529 4.94 14.27 -5.08
N PRO A 530 4.58 14.18 -6.37
CA PRO A 530 4.64 15.33 -7.26
C PRO A 530 3.73 16.42 -6.70
N SER A 531 4.08 17.69 -6.93
CA SER A 531 3.23 18.82 -6.57
C SER A 531 1.90 18.81 -7.37
N PHE A 532 0.88 19.52 -6.87
CA PHE A 532 -0.44 19.51 -7.53
C PHE A 532 -0.37 20.02 -8.97
N GLU A 533 0.49 21.03 -9.21
CA GLU A 533 0.76 21.55 -10.54
C GLU A 533 1.41 20.49 -11.45
N GLU A 534 2.41 19.76 -10.95
CA GLU A 534 3.05 18.67 -11.70
C GLU A 534 2.08 17.55 -12.02
N MET A 535 1.24 17.16 -11.05
CA MET A 535 0.19 16.16 -11.27
C MET A 535 -0.80 16.62 -12.35
N LEU A 536 -1.31 17.86 -12.26
CA LEU A 536 -2.20 18.39 -13.29
C LEU A 536 -1.50 18.43 -14.66
N MET A 537 -0.27 18.89 -14.72
CA MET A 537 0.51 18.97 -15.96
C MET A 537 0.85 17.58 -16.52
N GLU A 538 1.09 16.58 -15.68
CA GLU A 538 1.27 15.19 -16.11
C GLU A 538 -0.03 14.66 -16.73
N GLN A 539 -1.17 14.86 -16.07
CA GLN A 539 -2.47 14.43 -16.56
C GLN A 539 -2.86 15.16 -17.86
N PHE A 540 -2.78 16.49 -17.91
CA PHE A 540 -3.04 17.27 -19.13
C PHE A 540 -2.00 17.00 -20.23
N GLY A 541 -0.74 16.76 -19.86
CA GLY A 541 0.35 16.42 -20.77
C GLY A 541 0.16 15.07 -21.44
N GLN A 542 -0.35 14.06 -20.71
CA GLN A 542 -0.76 12.77 -21.27
C GLN A 542 -1.89 12.94 -22.29
N PHE A 543 -2.84 13.85 -22.03
CA PHE A 543 -3.89 14.22 -22.99
C PHE A 543 -3.34 14.90 -24.26
N LEU A 544 -2.28 15.70 -24.16
CA LEU A 544 -1.67 16.42 -25.29
C LEU A 544 -0.66 15.58 -26.09
N ARG A 545 -0.08 14.53 -25.48
CA ARG A 545 0.97 13.69 -26.09
C ARG A 545 0.46 12.48 -26.87
N SER A 546 -0.84 12.34 -27.12
CA SER A 546 -1.41 11.28 -27.98
C SER A 546 -1.64 11.82 -29.41
N PRO A 547 -0.69 11.72 -30.35
CA PRO A 547 -0.76 12.47 -31.61
C PRO A 547 -1.61 11.80 -32.69
N GLN A 548 -2.30 10.69 -32.42
CA GLN A 548 -3.03 9.92 -33.45
C GLN A 548 -4.37 9.30 -33.08
N VAL A 549 -4.96 9.60 -31.92
CA VAL A 549 -6.38 9.35 -31.72
C VAL A 549 -7.02 10.68 -31.43
N ALA A 550 -7.75 11.21 -32.41
CA ALA A 550 -8.76 12.23 -32.14
C ALA A 550 -9.82 11.57 -31.26
N VAL A 551 -9.56 11.53 -29.96
CA VAL A 551 -10.57 11.20 -28.96
C VAL A 551 -11.59 12.30 -29.09
N ASN A 552 -12.78 11.93 -29.55
CA ASN A 552 -13.89 12.84 -29.71
C ASN A 552 -14.19 13.38 -28.29
N PHE A 553 -13.80 14.62 -27.98
CA PHE A 553 -13.96 15.31 -26.68
C PHE A 553 -15.41 15.40 -26.17
N ASN A 554 -16.36 14.90 -26.97
CA ASN A 554 -17.79 15.01 -26.79
C ASN A 554 -18.32 14.51 -25.42
N PRO A 555 -17.86 13.40 -24.81
CA PRO A 555 -18.42 12.93 -23.54
C PRO A 555 -17.97 13.76 -22.33
N PHE A 556 -16.68 14.07 -22.25
CA PHE A 556 -16.10 14.85 -21.16
C PHE A 556 -16.51 16.32 -21.22
N GLU A 557 -16.53 16.89 -22.43
CA GLU A 557 -17.07 18.23 -22.67
C GLU A 557 -18.54 18.32 -22.26
N LYS A 558 -19.38 17.32 -22.62
CA LYS A 558 -20.79 17.28 -22.19
C LYS A 558 -20.92 17.15 -20.68
N MET A 559 -20.08 16.34 -20.04
CA MET A 559 -20.07 16.20 -18.58
C MET A 559 -19.72 17.53 -17.90
N LEU A 560 -18.63 18.18 -18.32
CA LEU A 560 -18.23 19.49 -17.79
C LEU A 560 -19.26 20.57 -18.08
N ARG A 561 -19.81 20.64 -19.29
CA ARG A 561 -20.90 21.57 -19.63
C ARG A 561 -22.16 21.31 -18.79
N SER A 562 -22.46 20.05 -18.46
CA SER A 562 -23.60 19.67 -17.62
C SER A 562 -23.40 20.04 -16.14
N MET A 563 -22.18 19.92 -15.63
CA MET A 563 -21.83 20.23 -14.24
C MET A 563 -21.65 21.73 -14.00
N LEU A 564 -21.01 22.43 -14.94
CA LEU A 564 -20.62 23.84 -14.78
C LEU A 564 -21.66 24.80 -15.37
N GLY A 565 -22.48 24.33 -16.32
CA GLY A 565 -23.31 25.16 -17.17
C GLY A 565 -22.51 25.86 -18.28
N GLU A 566 -23.15 26.10 -19.42
CA GLU A 566 -22.56 26.71 -20.64
C GLU A 566 -21.72 27.96 -20.36
N SER A 567 -22.26 28.88 -19.56
CA SER A 567 -21.61 30.18 -19.29
C SER A 567 -20.28 30.02 -18.54
N ARG A 568 -20.21 29.14 -17.54
CA ARG A 568 -18.98 28.92 -16.77
C ARG A 568 -17.98 28.08 -17.54
N TYR A 569 -18.45 27.09 -18.30
CA TYR A 569 -17.61 26.32 -19.19
C TYR A 569 -16.89 27.23 -20.20
N ASN A 570 -17.63 28.11 -20.88
CA ASN A 570 -17.03 29.03 -21.85
C ASN A 570 -16.06 30.02 -21.18
N ALA A 571 -16.35 30.51 -19.97
CA ALA A 571 -15.45 31.37 -19.23
C ALA A 571 -14.13 30.67 -18.82
N ILE A 572 -14.18 29.39 -18.48
CA ILE A 572 -13.00 28.57 -18.16
C ILE A 572 -12.18 28.32 -19.43
N VAL A 573 -12.82 27.95 -20.54
CA VAL A 573 -12.15 27.76 -21.84
C VAL A 573 -11.47 29.06 -22.29
N ASP A 574 -12.15 30.21 -22.18
CA ASP A 574 -11.57 31.51 -22.53
C ASP A 574 -10.38 31.87 -21.64
N SER A 575 -10.44 31.50 -20.35
CA SER A 575 -9.33 31.71 -19.41
C SER A 575 -8.13 30.81 -19.71
N LEU A 576 -8.37 29.54 -20.05
CA LEU A 576 -7.32 28.59 -20.44
C LEU A 576 -6.67 28.99 -21.77
N ASN A 577 -7.46 29.45 -22.74
CA ASN A 577 -6.94 30.00 -23.99
C ASN A 577 -6.10 31.25 -23.75
N ALA A 578 -6.52 32.13 -22.82
CA ALA A 578 -5.74 33.30 -22.44
C ALA A 578 -4.41 32.93 -21.75
N ILE A 579 -4.39 31.86 -20.95
CA ILE A 579 -3.17 31.33 -20.31
C ILE A 579 -2.24 30.70 -21.34
N SER A 580 -2.78 29.95 -22.31
CA SER A 580 -1.99 29.36 -23.41
C SER A 580 -1.35 30.45 -24.28
N LEU A 581 -2.05 31.56 -24.52
CA LEU A 581 -1.50 32.74 -25.22
C LEU A 581 -0.34 33.42 -24.47
N LEU A 582 -0.22 33.26 -23.15
CA LEU A 582 0.91 33.79 -22.37
C LEU A 582 2.20 32.97 -22.53
N GLN A 583 2.11 31.73 -23.03
CA GLN A 583 3.26 30.85 -23.20
C GLN A 583 4.05 31.14 -24.49
N ASP A 584 3.38 31.60 -25.56
CA ASP A 584 3.98 31.76 -26.88
C ASP A 584 4.22 33.23 -27.31
N GLU A 585 3.60 34.20 -26.64
CA GLU A 585 3.64 35.63 -27.01
C GLU A 585 4.09 36.52 -25.85
N LYS A 586 4.81 37.62 -26.15
CA LYS A 586 5.18 38.63 -25.14
C LYS A 586 3.97 39.54 -24.86
N VAL A 587 3.19 39.23 -23.83
CA VAL A 587 1.96 39.96 -23.51
C VAL A 587 2.16 40.95 -22.36
N LEU A 588 1.66 42.18 -22.52
CA LEU A 588 1.63 43.20 -21.48
C LEU A 588 0.28 43.14 -20.74
N LEU A 589 0.27 42.76 -19.47
CA LEU A 589 -0.95 42.62 -18.65
C LEU A 589 -1.54 44.00 -18.31
N VAL A 590 -2.72 44.31 -18.86
CA VAL A 590 -3.56 45.44 -18.43
C VAL A 590 -4.99 44.93 -18.20
N ASN A 591 -5.44 44.94 -16.95
CA ASN A 591 -6.77 44.47 -16.52
C ASN A 591 -7.89 45.48 -16.89
N PRO A 592 -9.17 45.08 -17.06
CA PRO A 592 -9.68 44.21 -18.13
C PRO A 592 -10.63 45.01 -19.04
N ARG A 593 -10.17 45.40 -20.24
CA ARG A 593 -11.02 45.60 -21.43
C ARG A 593 -10.17 45.43 -22.67
N VAL A 594 -10.37 44.34 -23.40
CA VAL A 594 -9.75 44.14 -24.72
C VAL A 594 -10.43 45.08 -25.71
N ILE A 595 -9.65 45.97 -26.34
CA ILE A 595 -10.07 46.78 -27.48
C ILE A 595 -9.43 46.18 -28.73
N TYR A 596 -10.25 45.76 -29.69
CA TYR A 596 -9.82 45.31 -31.01
C TYR A 596 -9.51 46.51 -31.92
N PHE A 597 -8.36 46.53 -32.57
CA PHE A 597 -8.12 47.32 -33.78
C PHE A 597 -8.03 46.37 -34.97
N ARG A 598 -8.76 46.69 -36.05
CA ARG A 598 -8.70 45.98 -37.34
C ARG A 598 -7.51 46.43 -38.16
#